data_AF-A0A519GZ69-F1
#
_entry.id   AF-A0A519GZ69-F1
#
_cell.length_a   1.000
_cell.length_b   1.000
_cell.length_c   1.000
_cell.angle_alpha   90.00
_cell.angle_beta   90.00
_cell.angle_gamma   90.00
#
_symmetry.space_group_name_H-M   'P 1'
#
loop_
_entity.id
_entity.type
_entity.pdbx_description
1 polymer ?
#
loop_
_entity_poly.entity_id
_entity_poly.type
_entity_poly.pdbx_seq_one_letter_code
_entity_poly.pdbx_strand_id
1 'polypeptide(L)' 'MAVSVKDVAAAAAVSVGTVSNVLNRPDKVAPSTVARVQAAIEQLGFVRNDAARQLRAGRSRSIGLI' A
#
# COMPACT_ATOMS: atom_id res chain seq x y z
N MET A 1 8.58 4.15 14.09
CA MET A 1 7.95 4.91 12.98
C MET A 1 7.71 3.93 11.83
N ALA A 2 6.46 3.48 11.64
CA ALA A 2 6.14 2.59 10.54
C ALA A 2 5.75 3.43 9.32
N VAL A 3 6.47 3.27 8.21
CA VAL A 3 6.11 3.92 6.94
C VAL A 3 4.76 3.35 6.48
N SER A 4 3.83 4.25 6.17
CA SER A 4 2.49 3.90 5.72
C SER A 4 2.33 4.08 4.21
N VAL A 5 1.27 3.51 3.63
CA VAL A 5 0.94 3.70 2.20
C VAL A 5 0.77 5.18 1.84
N LYS A 6 0.35 6.03 2.78
CA LYS A 6 0.24 7.48 2.57
C LYS A 6 1.60 8.13 2.34
N ASP A 7 2.62 7.68 3.06
CA ASP A 7 3.97 8.23 2.98
C ASP A 7 4.61 7.85 1.63
N VAL A 8 4.40 6.60 1.20
CA VAL A 8 4.80 6.15 -0.15
C VAL A 8 4.09 6.96 -1.24
N ALA A 9 2.78 7.23 -1.07
CA ALA A 9 2.02 8.03 -2.03
C ALA A 9 2.54 9.47 -2.12
N ALA A 10 2.88 10.08 -0.99
CA ALA A 10 3.47 11.41 -0.94
C ALA A 10 4.86 11.46 -1.60
N ALA A 11 5.74 10.51 -1.27
CA ALA A 11 7.08 10.43 -1.85
C ALA A 11 7.08 10.13 -3.35
N ALA A 12 6.18 9.25 -3.79
CA ALA A 12 6.00 8.93 -5.20
C ALA A 12 5.15 9.96 -5.95
N ALA A 13 4.68 11.05 -5.31
CA ALA A 13 3.80 12.08 -5.87
C ALA A 13 2.59 11.50 -6.64
N VAL A 14 1.91 10.54 -6.01
CA VAL A 14 0.70 9.88 -6.54
C VAL A 14 -0.38 9.79 -5.46
N SER A 15 -1.59 9.42 -5.85
CA SER A 15 -2.65 9.17 -4.89
C SER A 15 -2.48 7.82 -4.18
N VAL A 16 -3.03 7.69 -2.96
CA VAL A 16 -3.10 6.40 -2.24
C VAL A 16 -3.82 5.33 -3.07
N GLY A 17 -4.82 5.73 -3.88
CA GLY A 17 -5.51 4.83 -4.80
C GLY A 17 -4.61 4.32 -5.92
N THR A 18 -3.71 5.18 -6.44
CA THR A 18 -2.70 4.79 -7.42
C THR A 18 -1.72 3.78 -6.81
N VAL A 19 -1.22 4.01 -5.60
CA VAL A 19 -0.36 3.03 -4.91
C VAL A 19 -1.11 1.71 -4.71
N SER A 20 -2.37 1.75 -4.29
CA SER A 20 -3.21 0.55 -4.16
C SER A 20 -3.39 -0.18 -5.50
N ASN A 21 -3.57 0.55 -6.60
CA ASN A 21 -3.62 -0.03 -7.94
C ASN A 21 -2.26 -0.61 -8.35
N VAL A 22 -1.13 0.06 -8.09
CA VAL A 22 0.20 -0.51 -8.37
C VAL A 22 0.42 -1.81 -7.59
N LEU A 23 -0.05 -1.88 -6.34
CA LEU A 23 0.14 -3.05 -5.48
C LEU A 23 -0.81 -4.23 -5.78
N ASN A 24 -2.04 -3.95 -6.28
CA ASN A 24 -3.09 -4.94 -6.51
C ASN A 24 -3.39 -5.23 -7.99
N ARG A 25 -3.15 -4.26 -8.88
CA ARG A 25 -3.41 -4.29 -10.33
C ARG A 25 -2.41 -3.39 -11.10
N PRO A 26 -1.12 -3.76 -11.11
CA PRO A 26 -0.08 -2.95 -11.75
C PRO A 26 -0.34 -2.70 -13.23
N ASP A 27 -1.05 -3.60 -13.92
CA ASP A 27 -1.38 -3.49 -15.36
C ASP A 27 -2.29 -2.31 -15.71
N LYS A 28 -3.01 -1.76 -14.73
CA LYS A 28 -3.87 -0.57 -14.91
C LYS A 28 -3.13 0.75 -14.72
N VAL A 29 -1.85 0.72 -14.36
CA VAL A 29 -1.06 1.91 -14.05
C VAL A 29 0.07 2.01 -15.06
N ALA A 30 0.37 3.24 -15.50
CA ALA A 30 1.48 3.47 -16.41
C ALA A 30 2.79 2.90 -15.82
N PRO A 31 3.61 2.19 -16.62
CA PRO A 31 4.85 1.57 -16.14
C PRO A 31 5.83 2.59 -15.55
N SER A 32 5.82 3.83 -16.04
CA SER A 32 6.59 4.95 -15.46
C SER A 32 6.19 5.26 -14.00
N THR A 33 4.89 5.22 -13.71
CA THR A 33 4.35 5.43 -12.37
C THR A 33 4.63 4.23 -11.46
N VAL A 34 4.56 3.01 -11.99
CA VAL A 34 4.94 1.78 -11.26
C VAL A 34 6.39 1.86 -10.80
N ALA A 35 7.31 2.21 -11.70
CA ALA A 35 8.72 2.36 -11.38
C ALA A 35 8.98 3.43 -10.31
N ARG A 36 8.31 4.60 -10.40
CA ARG A 36 8.38 5.65 -9.37
C ARG A 36 7.91 5.16 -8.00
N VAL A 37 6.79 4.45 -7.95
CA VAL A 37 6.24 3.92 -6.71
C VAL A 37 7.16 2.85 -6.12
N GLN A 38 7.73 1.97 -6.95
CA GLN A 38 8.71 0.98 -6.50
C GLN A 38 9.97 1.63 -5.93
N ALA A 39 10.52 2.64 -6.60
CA ALA A 39 11.68 3.39 -6.10
C ALA A 39 11.37 4.07 -4.76
N ALA A 40 10.19 4.68 -4.61
CA ALA A 40 9.77 5.28 -3.34
C ALA A 40 9.58 4.23 -2.22
N ILE A 41 9.03 3.05 -2.55
CA ILE A 41 8.88 1.92 -1.60
C ILE A 41 10.25 1.45 -1.12
N GLU A 42 11.22 1.31 -2.03
CA GLU A 42 12.58 0.89 -1.72
C GLU A 42 13.33 1.93 -0.88
N GLN A 43 13.24 3.20 -1.26
CA GLN A 43 13.84 4.32 -0.51
C GLN A 43 13.27 4.46 0.90
N LEU A 44 11.96 4.30 1.05
CA LEU A 44 11.29 4.41 2.35
C LEU A 44 11.35 3.11 3.16
N GLY A 45 11.81 2.01 2.57
CA GLY A 45 11.75 0.69 3.21
C GLY A 45 10.31 0.28 3.55
N PHE A 46 9.34 0.66 2.71
CA PHE A 46 7.93 0.32 2.94
C PHE A 46 7.73 -1.19 2.78
N VAL A 47 7.72 -1.90 3.91
CA VAL A 47 7.28 -3.29 3.96
C VAL A 47 5.76 -3.28 3.95
N ARG A 48 5.13 -3.96 2.98
CA ARG A 48 3.66 -4.15 2.97
C ARG A 48 3.26 -4.70 4.34
N ASN A 49 2.68 -3.85 5.16
CA ASN A 49 2.20 -4.26 6.45
C ASN A 49 0.86 -4.96 6.22
N ASP A 50 0.93 -6.25 5.93
CA ASP A 50 -0.23 -7.13 5.82
C ASP A 50 -1.12 -7.06 7.08
N ALA A 51 -0.58 -6.67 8.24
CA ALA A 51 -1.35 -6.40 9.46
C ALA A 51 -2.27 -5.17 9.33
N ALA A 52 -1.92 -4.15 8.53
CA ALA A 52 -2.79 -3.00 8.26
C ALA A 52 -3.96 -3.38 7.35
N ARG A 53 -3.80 -4.40 6.49
CA ARG A 53 -4.89 -4.98 5.69
C ARG A 53 -5.92 -5.68 6.59
N GLN A 54 -5.48 -6.38 7.63
CA GLN A 54 -6.38 -6.99 8.61
C GLN A 54 -7.14 -5.96 9.46
N LEU A 55 -6.56 -4.78 9.71
CA LEU A 55 -7.20 -3.72 10.50
C LEU A 55 -8.22 -2.87 9.72
N ARG A 56 -8.05 -2.68 8.40
CA ARG A 56 -8.98 -1.87 7.57
C ARG A 56 -10.03 -2.68 6.80
N ALA A 57 -9.74 -3.92 6.45
CA ALA A 57 -10.77 -4.83 5.98
C ALA A 57 -11.44 -5.40 7.24
N GLY A 58 -12.63 -4.90 7.61
CA GLY A 58 -13.42 -5.37 8.75
C GLY A 58 -13.86 -6.83 8.63
N ARG A 59 -12.91 -7.75 8.61
CA ARG A 59 -13.07 -9.20 8.55
C ARG A 59 -11.99 -9.85 9.40
N SER A 60 -11.99 -9.51 10.69
CA SER A 60 -11.47 -10.41 11.71
C SER A 60 -12.19 -11.75 11.52
N ARG A 61 -11.48 -12.83 11.24
CA ARG A 61 -12.00 -14.20 11.41
C ARG A 61 -12.07 -14.58 12.91
N SER A 62 -12.32 -13.60 13.78
CA SER A 62 -12.52 -13.81 15.21
C SER A 62 -14.01 -13.96 15.44
N ILE A 63 -14.47 -15.20 15.64
CA ILE A 63 -15.80 -15.47 16.19
C ILE A 63 -15.70 -15.13 17.68
N GLY A 64 -16.30 -14.01 18.10
CA GLY A 64 -16.60 -13.77 19.51
C GLY A 64 -17.84 -14.57 19.86
N LEU A 65 -17.69 -15.59 20.71
CA LEU A 65 -18.81 -16.30 21.33
C LEU A 65 -19.10 -15.61 22.67
N ILE A 66 -20.32 -15.12 22.86
CA ILE A 66 -20.84 -14.66 24.16
C ILE A 66 -21.38 -15.86 24.95
#